data_AF-A0A1F3M9N5-F1
#
_entry.id   AF-A0A1F3M9N5-F1
#
_cell.length_a   1.000
_cell.length_b   1.000
_cell.length_c   1.000
_cell.angle_alpha   90.00
_cell.angle_beta   90.00
_cell.angle_gamma   90.00
#
_symmetry.space_group_name_H-M   'P 1'
#
loop_
_entity.id
_entity.type
_entity.pdbx_description
1 polymer ?
#
loop_
_entity_poly.entity_id
_entity_poly.type
_entity_poly.pdbx_seq_one_letter_code
_entity_poly.pdbx_strand_id
1 'polypeptide(L)'
;MDTAGQLIPNFENEWVFMLVCFLFLIGLYFLQKYVYLIDEYLNKRNAIGQSWLGKPWPLYVGLALGLLGFLYNVFSPHKLNFNLLSWKLVEWVLFAITFLAVSGLIYESMLHFGIKMGVFRITTYLILMALYFYAGFISGLLLVTLLAIGILIFFFRYFKNLLTLK
;
A
#
# COMPACT_ATOMS: atom_id res chain seq x y z
N MET A 1 0.19 -25.72 -3.26
CA MET A 1 -1.05 -24.93 -3.31
C MET A 1 -0.70 -23.51 -3.70
N ASP A 2 -1.13 -23.08 -4.89
CA ASP A 2 -0.99 -21.70 -5.37
C ASP A 2 -2.09 -20.82 -4.79
N THR A 3 -1.76 -20.11 -3.73
CA THR A 3 -2.66 -19.16 -3.06
C THR A 3 -2.74 -17.81 -3.77
N ALA A 4 -1.86 -17.53 -4.74
CA ALA A 4 -1.93 -16.32 -5.55
C ALA A 4 -3.19 -16.27 -6.45
N GLY A 5 -3.70 -17.43 -6.87
CA GLY A 5 -4.92 -17.53 -7.68
C GLY A 5 -6.23 -17.36 -6.92
N GLN A 6 -6.22 -17.32 -5.59
CA GLN A 6 -7.45 -17.25 -4.77
C GLN A 6 -7.76 -15.84 -4.23
N LEU A 7 -6.83 -14.89 -4.36
CA LEU A 7 -7.03 -13.51 -3.92
C LEU A 7 -7.63 -12.61 -5.01
N ILE A 8 -7.66 -13.09 -6.25
CA ILE A 8 -8.29 -12.41 -7.37
C ILE A 8 -9.70 -13.02 -7.50
N PRO A 9 -10.79 -12.26 -7.30
CA PRO A 9 -12.10 -12.79 -7.60
C PRO A 9 -12.10 -13.22 -9.07
N ASN A 10 -12.68 -14.38 -9.39
CA ASN A 10 -12.95 -14.80 -10.76
C ASN A 10 -13.92 -13.80 -11.39
N PHE A 11 -13.42 -12.63 -11.79
CA PHE A 11 -14.13 -11.73 -12.66
C PHE A 11 -14.03 -12.35 -14.04
N GLU A 12 -15.16 -12.86 -14.54
CA GLU A 12 -15.28 -13.38 -15.90
C GLU A 12 -14.89 -12.35 -16.97
N ASN A 13 -14.73 -11.08 -16.59
CA ASN A 13 -14.31 -9.98 -17.46
C ASN A 13 -13.16 -9.17 -16.84
N GLU A 14 -11.95 -9.35 -17.39
CA GLU A 14 -10.71 -8.67 -16.97
C GLU A 14 -10.82 -7.14 -17.00
N TRP A 15 -11.63 -6.59 -17.92
CA TRP A 15 -11.89 -5.15 -18.02
C TRP A 15 -12.66 -4.61 -16.82
N VAL A 16 -13.61 -5.38 -16.29
CA VAL A 16 -14.36 -5.01 -15.09
C VAL A 16 -13.44 -4.99 -13.88
N PHE A 17 -12.54 -5.97 -13.77
CA PHE A 17 -11.55 -6.00 -12.69
C PHE A 17 -10.61 -4.78 -12.73
N MET A 18 -10.09 -4.42 -13.91
CA MET A 18 -9.25 -3.23 -14.08
C MET A 18 -10.01 -1.94 -13.72
N LEU A 19 -11.27 -1.80 -14.13
CA LEU A 19 -12.09 -0.65 -13.82
C LEU A 19 -12.38 -0.54 -12.31
N VAL A 20 -12.69 -1.67 -11.65
CA VAL A 20 -12.89 -1.72 -10.19
C VAL A 20 -11.61 -1.35 -9.45
N CYS A 21 -10.45 -1.86 -9.88
CA CYS A 21 -9.16 -1.51 -9.30
C CYS A 21 -8.86 0.00 -9.46
N PHE A 22 -9.16 0.57 -10.63
CA PHE A 22 -8.99 2.01 -10.87
C PHE A 22 -9.92 2.86 -9.99
N LEU A 23 -11.21 2.50 -9.90
CA LEU A 23 -12.17 3.16 -9.02
C LEU A 23 -11.77 3.04 -7.55
N PHE A 24 -11.22 1.89 -7.14
CA PHE A 24 -10.72 1.68 -5.78
C PHE A 24 -9.56 2.63 -5.45
N LEU A 25 -8.59 2.80 -6.36
CA LEU A 25 -7.49 3.75 -6.19
C LEU A 25 -7.99 5.21 -6.08
N ILE A 26 -8.97 5.58 -6.92
CA ILE A 26 -9.62 6.91 -6.83
C ILE A 26 -10.35 7.07 -5.49
N GLY A 27 -11.09 6.05 -5.05
CA GLY A 27 -11.79 6.05 -3.77
C GLY A 27 -10.84 6.26 -2.59
N LEU A 28 -9.67 5.61 -2.61
CA LEU A 28 -8.64 5.79 -1.58
C LEU A 28 -8.06 7.21 -1.55
N TYR A 29 -7.87 7.84 -2.71
CA TYR A 29 -7.45 9.24 -2.77
C TYR A 29 -8.43 10.17 -2.03
N PHE A 30 -9.73 9.98 -2.23
CA PHE A 30 -10.74 10.74 -1.48
C PHE A 30 -10.76 10.36 0.01
N LEU A 31 -10.60 9.08 0.33
CA LEU A 31 -10.54 8.58 1.71
C LEU A 31 -9.42 9.25 2.50
N GLN A 32 -8.26 9.50 1.87
CA GLN A 32 -7.15 10.24 2.49
C GLN A 32 -7.58 11.62 2.98
N LYS A 33 -8.35 12.33 2.16
CA LYS A 33 -8.86 13.67 2.49
C LYS A 33 -9.81 13.64 3.67
N TYR A 34 -10.64 12.61 3.78
CA TYR A 34 -11.58 12.46 4.91
C TYR A 34 -10.87 12.12 6.22
N VAL A 35 -9.77 11.38 6.18
CA VAL A 35 -8.96 11.10 7.38
C VAL A 35 -8.42 12.38 8.01
N TYR A 36 -7.97 13.31 7.18
CA TYR A 36 -7.52 14.62 7.64
C TYR A 36 -8.64 15.39 8.36
N LEU A 37 -9.86 15.34 7.82
CA LEU A 37 -11.03 15.98 8.44
C LEU A 37 -11.42 15.32 9.77
N ILE A 38 -11.24 14.00 9.90
CA ILE A 38 -11.44 13.29 11.17
C ILE A 38 -10.41 13.75 12.21
N ASP A 39 -9.13 13.81 11.85
CA ASP A 39 -8.08 14.28 12.77
C ASP A 39 -8.34 15.75 13.19
N GLU A 40 -8.77 16.62 12.26
CA GLU A 40 -9.16 18.00 12.57
C GLU A 40 -10.37 18.07 13.52
N TYR A 41 -11.39 17.24 13.29
CA TYR A 41 -12.57 17.16 14.14
C TYR A 41 -12.25 16.65 15.55
N LEU A 42 -11.44 15.59 15.66
CA LEU A 42 -10.98 15.04 16.92
C LEU A 42 -10.15 16.06 17.70
N ASN A 43 -9.30 16.82 17.00
CA ASN A 43 -8.48 17.83 17.64
C ASN A 43 -9.31 19.02 18.14
N LYS A 44 -10.28 19.52 17.35
CA LYS A 44 -11.23 20.56 17.79
C LYS A 44 -12.04 20.15 19.02
N ARG A 45 -12.43 18.88 19.12
CA ARG A 45 -13.18 18.36 20.27
C ARG A 45 -12.33 18.17 21.53
N ASN A 46 -11.07 17.77 21.37
CA ASN A 46 -10.22 17.43 22.50
C ASN A 46 -9.38 18.61 23.00
N ALA A 47 -9.15 19.64 22.18
CA ALA A 47 -8.51 20.92 22.51
C ALA A 47 -7.61 20.91 23.77
N ILE A 48 -6.65 19.97 23.83
CA ILE A 48 -5.55 20.01 24.79
C ILE A 48 -4.50 20.94 24.17
N GLY A 49 -4.82 22.23 24.04
CA GLY A 49 -3.89 23.32 23.70
C GLY A 49 -3.00 23.19 22.44
N GLN A 50 -3.12 22.14 21.63
CA GLN A 50 -2.20 21.85 20.52
C GLN A 50 -2.95 21.79 19.20
N SER A 51 -2.60 22.66 18.26
CA SER A 51 -3.09 22.68 16.88
C SER A 51 -2.46 21.58 16.02
N TRP A 52 -2.34 20.37 16.57
CA TRP A 52 -1.70 19.26 15.89
C TRP A 52 -2.60 18.72 14.77
N LEU A 53 -2.06 18.72 13.55
CA LEU A 53 -2.72 18.18 12.37
C LEU A 53 -1.95 16.95 11.91
N GLY A 54 -2.61 15.80 11.99
CA GLY A 54 -2.01 14.53 11.62
C GLY A 54 -1.65 14.48 10.15
N LYS A 55 -0.37 14.22 9.87
CA LYS A 55 0.05 13.85 8.51
C LYS A 55 -0.41 12.41 8.26
N PRO A 56 -0.94 12.07 7.07
CA PRO A 56 -1.37 10.72 6.72
C PRO A 56 -0.17 9.79 6.42
N TRP A 57 0.95 9.98 7.12
CA TRP A 57 2.18 9.21 6.95
C TRP A 57 1.99 7.70 7.11
N PRO A 58 1.12 7.16 8.01
CA PRO A 58 0.96 5.72 8.13
C PRO A 58 0.35 5.12 6.85
N LEU A 59 -0.48 5.89 6.14
CA LEU A 59 -1.10 5.46 4.88
C LEU A 59 -0.05 5.33 3.77
N TYR A 60 0.87 6.29 3.68
CA TYR A 60 1.99 6.21 2.74
C TYR A 60 2.92 5.03 3.04
N VAL A 61 3.16 4.74 4.32
CA VAL A 61 3.94 3.56 4.72
C VAL A 61 3.21 2.27 4.35
N GLY A 62 1.89 2.18 4.59
CA GLY A 62 1.08 1.04 4.17
C GLY A 62 1.17 0.80 2.66
N LEU A 63 1.02 1.86 1.85
CA LEU A 63 1.15 1.79 0.39
C LEU A 63 2.54 1.33 -0.05
N ALA A 64 3.60 1.91 0.53
CA ALA A 64 4.98 1.53 0.23
C ALA A 64 5.26 0.07 0.59
N LEU A 65 4.78 -0.40 1.75
CA LEU A 65 4.89 -1.80 2.17
C LEU A 65 4.17 -2.75 1.20
N GLY A 66 2.99 -2.37 0.73
CA GLY A 66 2.24 -3.14 -0.27
C GLY A 66 2.98 -3.26 -1.60
N LEU A 67 3.53 -2.15 -2.08
CA LEU A 67 4.33 -2.11 -3.30
C LEU A 67 5.62 -2.93 -3.15
N LEU A 68 6.36 -2.77 -2.06
CA LEU A 68 7.58 -3.54 -1.79
C LEU A 68 7.28 -5.04 -1.65
N GLY A 69 6.19 -5.40 -0.97
CA GLY A 69 5.73 -6.78 -0.85
C GLY A 69 5.38 -7.38 -2.21
N PHE A 70 4.76 -6.62 -3.10
CA PHE A 70 4.52 -7.05 -4.48
C PHE A 70 5.82 -7.25 -5.26
N LEU A 71 6.70 -6.24 -5.28
CA LEU A 71 7.98 -6.33 -6.00
C LEU A 71 8.83 -7.49 -5.49
N TYR A 72 8.85 -7.74 -4.18
CA TYR A 72 9.53 -8.92 -3.62
C TYR A 72 8.96 -10.21 -4.18
N ASN A 73 7.63 -10.37 -4.24
CA ASN A 73 7.01 -11.57 -4.82
C ASN A 73 7.26 -11.71 -6.34
N VAL A 74 7.45 -10.61 -7.07
CA VAL A 74 7.73 -10.65 -8.51
C VAL A 74 9.20 -10.99 -8.79
N PHE A 75 10.14 -10.41 -8.05
CA PHE A 75 11.57 -10.58 -8.32
C PHE A 75 12.23 -11.70 -7.53
N SER A 76 11.66 -12.12 -6.40
CA SER A 76 12.16 -13.23 -5.60
C SER A 76 11.46 -14.53 -6.00
N PRO A 77 12.20 -15.61 -6.28
CA PRO A 77 11.60 -16.93 -6.47
C PRO A 77 11.06 -17.53 -5.16
N HIS A 78 11.26 -16.87 -4.02
CA HIS A 78 10.85 -17.35 -2.71
C HIS A 78 9.53 -16.69 -2.29
N LYS A 79 8.58 -17.50 -1.87
CA LYS A 79 7.34 -17.02 -1.23
C LYS A 79 7.66 -16.45 0.15
N LEU A 80 6.93 -15.41 0.55
CA LEU A 80 6.98 -14.87 1.91
C LEU A 80 6.66 -15.98 2.92
N ASN A 81 7.52 -16.14 3.91
CA ASN A 81 7.37 -17.17 4.94
C ASN A 81 6.63 -16.60 6.16
N PHE A 82 5.69 -17.35 6.73
CA PHE A 82 5.00 -16.97 7.97
C PHE A 82 5.73 -17.47 9.23
N ASN A 83 6.69 -18.38 9.09
CA ASN A 83 7.49 -18.86 10.21
C ASN A 83 8.69 -17.94 10.48
N LEU A 84 8.57 -17.15 11.57
CA LEU A 84 9.56 -16.18 12.07
C LEU A 84 11.00 -16.70 12.13
N LEU A 85 11.20 -17.96 12.53
CA LEU A 85 12.55 -18.53 12.69
C LEU A 85 13.27 -18.76 11.35
N SER A 86 12.53 -18.75 10.25
CA SER A 86 13.03 -18.98 8.90
C SER A 86 12.94 -17.73 8.02
N TRP A 87 12.73 -16.57 8.64
CA TRP A 87 12.69 -15.30 7.94
C TRP A 87 14.06 -14.91 7.41
N LYS A 88 14.07 -14.56 6.14
CA LYS A 88 15.14 -13.89 5.44
C LYS A 88 15.20 -12.43 5.86
N LEU A 89 16.31 -11.79 5.53
CA LEU A 89 16.56 -10.39 5.85
C LEU A 89 15.46 -9.45 5.33
N VAL A 90 14.89 -9.71 4.14
CA VAL A 90 13.81 -8.88 3.58
C VAL A 90 12.54 -8.94 4.44
N GLU A 91 12.17 -10.13 4.94
CA GLU A 91 10.99 -10.31 5.80
C GLU A 91 11.20 -9.61 7.15
N TRP A 92 12.41 -9.70 7.72
CA TRP A 92 12.79 -8.94 8.91
C TRP A 92 12.73 -7.43 8.71
N VAL A 93 13.17 -6.92 7.56
CA VAL A 93 13.10 -5.49 7.23
C VAL A 93 11.65 -5.04 7.09
N LEU A 94 10.82 -5.78 6.35
CA LEU A 94 9.39 -5.48 6.21
C LEU A 94 8.68 -5.48 7.56
N PHE A 95 8.99 -6.46 8.41
CA PHE A 95 8.47 -6.52 9.77
C PHE A 95 8.91 -5.33 10.61
N ALA A 96 10.20 -4.99 10.61
CA ALA A 96 10.74 -3.88 11.37
C ALA A 96 10.11 -2.54 10.96
N ILE A 97 9.95 -2.29 9.65
CA ILE A 97 9.29 -1.08 9.14
C ILE A 97 7.82 -1.04 9.57
N THR A 98 7.11 -2.16 9.45
CA THR A 98 5.71 -2.26 9.86
C THR A 98 5.56 -2.01 11.36
N PHE A 99 6.43 -2.61 12.17
CA PHE A 99 6.44 -2.46 13.61
C PHE A 99 6.71 -1.00 14.01
N LEU A 100 7.74 -0.36 13.44
CA LEU A 100 8.04 1.05 13.68
C LEU A 100 6.87 1.97 13.29
N ALA A 101 6.20 1.68 12.16
CA ALA A 101 5.05 2.46 11.73
C ALA A 101 3.87 2.35 12.70
N VAL A 102 3.56 1.13 13.15
CA VAL A 102 2.48 0.89 14.12
C VAL A 102 2.83 1.52 15.48
N SER A 103 4.05 1.34 15.97
CA SER A 103 4.50 1.94 17.23
C SER A 103 4.48 3.47 17.16
N GLY A 104 4.94 4.07 16.05
CA GLY A 104 4.88 5.51 15.83
C GLY A 104 3.45 6.05 15.82
N LEU A 105 2.52 5.35 15.14
CA LEU A 105 1.10 5.69 15.14
C LEU A 105 0.49 5.62 16.55
N ILE A 106 0.83 4.58 17.32
CA ILE A 106 0.36 4.43 18.71
C ILE A 106 0.88 5.59 19.56
N TYR A 107 2.18 5.86 19.52
CA TYR A 107 2.81 6.94 20.29
C TYR A 107 2.18 8.30 19.97
N GLU A 108 2.09 8.65 18.69
CA GLU A 108 1.52 9.91 18.22
C GLU A 108 0.04 10.04 18.62
N SER A 109 -0.75 8.98 18.47
CA SER A 109 -2.19 9.00 18.80
C SER A 109 -2.44 9.15 20.30
N MET A 110 -1.63 8.48 21.12
CA MET A 110 -1.74 8.55 22.58
C MET A 110 -1.29 9.92 23.11
N LEU A 111 -0.22 10.47 22.54
CA LEU A 111 0.35 11.76 22.96
C LEU A 111 -0.61 12.94 22.71
N HIS A 112 -1.34 12.93 21.59
CA HIS A 112 -2.17 14.08 21.19
C HIS A 112 -3.66 13.93 21.53
N PHE A 113 -4.21 12.71 21.61
CA PHE A 113 -5.65 12.50 21.79
C PHE A 113 -6.02 11.75 23.08
N GLY A 114 -5.02 11.31 23.87
CA GLY A 114 -5.23 10.48 25.05
C GLY A 114 -5.76 9.08 24.72
N ILE A 115 -6.04 8.28 25.75
CA ILE A 115 -6.33 6.84 25.59
C ILE A 115 -7.60 6.59 24.76
N LYS A 116 -8.73 7.21 25.10
CA LYS A 116 -10.02 6.89 24.48
C LYS A 116 -10.06 7.24 22.99
N MET A 117 -9.64 8.45 22.64
CA MET A 117 -9.69 8.93 21.25
C MET A 117 -8.46 8.46 20.46
N GLY A 118 -7.33 8.23 21.12
CA GLY A 118 -6.14 7.61 20.54
C GLY A 118 -6.40 6.19 20.05
N VAL A 119 -7.10 5.35 20.83
CA VAL A 119 -7.47 3.99 20.39
C VAL A 119 -8.37 4.01 19.16
N PHE A 120 -9.35 4.92 19.11
CA PHE A 120 -10.21 5.11 17.93
C PHE A 120 -9.37 5.47 16.70
N ARG A 121 -8.50 6.47 16.81
CA ARG A 121 -7.59 6.88 15.74
C ARG A 121 -6.70 5.73 15.27
N ILE A 122 -6.04 5.02 16.19
CA ILE A 122 -5.17 3.88 15.87
C ILE A 122 -5.94 2.82 15.09
N THR A 123 -7.15 2.48 15.53
CA THR A 123 -7.97 1.44 14.89
C THR A 123 -8.37 1.84 13.47
N THR A 124 -8.82 3.09 13.30
CA THR A 124 -9.14 3.65 11.98
C THR A 124 -7.92 3.62 11.06
N TYR A 125 -6.77 4.07 11.54
CA TYR A 125 -5.53 4.09 10.74
C TYR A 125 -5.01 2.68 10.43
N LEU A 126 -5.16 1.69 11.32
CA LEU A 126 -4.77 0.30 11.02
C LEU A 126 -5.62 -0.31 9.90
N ILE A 127 -6.94 -0.08 9.93
CA ILE A 127 -7.84 -0.54 8.85
C ILE A 127 -7.44 0.13 7.53
N LEU A 128 -7.20 1.44 7.56
CA LEU A 128 -6.78 2.19 6.38
C LEU A 128 -5.40 1.75 5.88
N MET A 129 -4.45 1.47 6.76
CA MET A 129 -3.14 0.92 6.39
C MET A 129 -3.28 -0.41 5.66
N ALA A 130 -4.20 -1.29 6.09
CA ALA A 130 -4.46 -2.55 5.38
C ALA A 130 -5.05 -2.30 3.97
N LEU A 131 -5.99 -1.36 3.83
CA LEU A 131 -6.55 -0.97 2.53
C LEU A 131 -5.48 -0.35 1.60
N TYR A 132 -4.62 0.51 2.15
CA TYR A 132 -3.52 1.14 1.42
C TYR A 132 -2.41 0.14 1.08
N PHE A 133 -2.16 -0.86 1.92
CA PHE A 133 -1.28 -1.98 1.61
C PHE A 133 -1.79 -2.76 0.39
N TYR A 134 -3.08 -3.09 0.36
CA TYR A 134 -3.69 -3.74 -0.79
C TYR A 134 -3.63 -2.87 -2.05
N ALA A 135 -3.85 -1.56 -1.91
CA ALA A 135 -3.67 -0.60 -3.00
C ALA A 135 -2.22 -0.54 -3.51
N GLY A 136 -1.25 -0.57 -2.60
CA GLY A 136 0.16 -0.67 -2.92
C GLY A 136 0.47 -1.92 -3.74
N PHE A 137 -0.11 -3.06 -3.36
CA PHE A 137 0.01 -4.32 -4.10
C PHE A 137 -0.55 -4.22 -5.53
N ILE A 138 -1.77 -3.66 -5.69
CA ILE A 138 -2.37 -3.41 -7.01
C ILE A 138 -1.54 -2.43 -7.84
N SER A 139 -1.02 -1.36 -7.21
CA SER A 139 -0.20 -0.37 -7.90
C SER A 139 1.11 -0.97 -8.41
N GLY A 140 1.69 -1.93 -7.67
CA GLY A 140 2.84 -2.71 -8.10
C GLY A 140 2.54 -3.52 -9.36
N LEU A 141 1.36 -4.15 -9.44
CA LEU A 141 0.91 -4.86 -10.63
C LEU A 141 0.85 -3.92 -11.84
N LEU A 142 0.21 -2.75 -11.70
CA LEU A 142 0.13 -1.75 -12.76
C LEU A 142 1.53 -1.29 -13.21
N LEU A 143 2.45 -1.07 -12.27
CA LEU A 143 3.82 -0.67 -12.56
C LEU A 143 4.57 -1.74 -13.36
N VAL A 144 4.44 -3.01 -12.98
CA VAL A 144 5.06 -4.13 -13.71
C VAL A 144 4.42 -4.30 -15.10
N THR A 145 3.11 -4.15 -15.23
CA THR A 145 2.43 -4.17 -16.53
C THR A 145 2.92 -3.05 -17.44
N LEU A 146 3.05 -1.82 -16.91
CA LEU A 146 3.59 -0.69 -17.67
C LEU A 146 5.04 -0.92 -18.10
N LEU A 147 5.88 -1.47 -17.21
CA LEU A 147 7.25 -1.84 -17.55
C LEU A 147 7.30 -2.90 -18.66
N ALA A 148 6.45 -3.94 -18.57
CA ALA A 148 6.38 -4.98 -19.61
C ALA A 148 5.97 -4.41 -20.97
N ILE A 149 4.95 -3.53 -21.01
CA ILE A 149 4.54 -2.83 -22.24
C ILE A 149 5.70 -1.95 -22.76
N GLY A 150 6.40 -1.24 -21.88
CA GLY A 150 7.56 -0.42 -22.25
C GLY A 150 8.69 -1.23 -22.88
N ILE A 151 9.01 -2.40 -22.31
CA ILE A 151 10.00 -3.33 -22.84
C ILE A 151 9.56 -3.85 -24.23
N LEU A 152 8.29 -4.20 -24.41
CA LEU A 152 7.76 -4.64 -25.70
C LEU A 152 7.88 -3.53 -26.75
N ILE A 153 7.48 -2.30 -26.42
CA ILE A 153 7.61 -1.14 -27.34
C ILE A 153 9.07 -0.92 -27.72
N PHE A 154 9.99 -0.97 -26.75
CA PHE A 154 11.42 -0.83 -27.01
C PHE A 154 11.94 -1.95 -27.93
N PHE A 155 11.54 -3.19 -27.66
CA PHE A 155 11.91 -4.35 -28.47
C PHE A 155 11.43 -4.21 -29.92
N PHE A 156 10.17 -3.86 -30.15
CA PHE A 156 9.62 -3.63 -31.49
C PHE A 156 10.32 -2.48 -32.21
N ARG A 157 10.60 -1.37 -31.50
CA ARG A 157 11.35 -0.24 -32.08
C ARG A 157 12.77 -0.63 -32.46
N TYR A 158 13.47 -1.35 -31.59
CA TYR A 158 14.83 -1.82 -31.84
C TYR A 158 14.88 -2.72 -33.07
N PHE A 159 14.00 -3.73 -33.15
CA PHE A 159 13.95 -4.64 -34.29
C PHE A 159 13.49 -3.95 -35.59
N LYS A 160 12.53 -3.02 -35.52
CA LYS A 160 12.13 -2.22 -36.68
C LYS A 160 13.33 -1.45 -37.23
N ASN A 161 14.09 -0.77 -36.36
CA ASN A 161 15.29 -0.03 -36.78
C ASN A 161 16.34 -0.95 -37.40
N LEU A 162 16.52 -2.16 -36.86
CA LEU A 162 17.44 -3.16 -37.38
C LEU A 162 17.02 -3.69 -38.76
N LEU A 163 15.70 -3.81 -39.02
CA LEU A 163 15.15 -4.25 -40.30
C LEU A 163 15.14 -3.16 -41.39
N THR A 164 15.08 -1.88 -40.99
CA THR A 164 15.15 -0.72 -41.92
C THR A 164 16.57 -0.27 -42.23
N LEU A 165 17.58 -0.68 -41.46
CA LEU A 165 18.99 -0.58 -41.83
C LEU A 165 19.31 -1.69 -42.85
N LYS A 166 18.91 -1.47 -44.10
CA LYS A 166 19.39 -2.19 -45.28
C LYS A 166 19.98 -1.21 -46.26
#